data_AF-A0A9D8IJK0-F1
#
_entry.id   AF-A0A9D8IJK0-F1
#
_cell.length_a   1.000
_cell.length_b   1.000
_cell.length_c   1.000
_cell.angle_alpha   90.00
_cell.angle_beta   90.00
_cell.angle_gamma   90.00
#
_symmetry.space_group_name_H-M   'P 1'
#
loop_
_entity.id
_entity.type
_entity.pdbx_description
1 polymer ?
#
loop_
_entity_poly.entity_id
_entity_poly.type
_entity_poly.pdbx_seq_one_letter_code
_entity_poly.pdbx_strand_id
1 'polypeptide(L)'
;MTENASEEAAEHRRAMPRFRGQGVVALLYLMAFVAWEATAMPALVAVILCSKLALHEFATGWWLLRFDPDWRRGRVCFWFHLAWGLWKMAVAATAMLLGGVLVAVLLARFGRVPFLAFLGPILRGAVLTAGAGYGLSFLTTYIALSSAWWHGVRVWLGSAQHRSRREGFWPPRGDGSNRAPMVGLTTLILTLYAVGAGGLATLGMVIAPRFAGLGAGPVAALTGAGLLCSLFVIIHLFQSANRRFFAEKIEDCWPDEPAESVAVIPSS
;
A
#
# COMPACT_ATOMS: atom_id res chain seq x y z
N MET A 1 -38.84 -1.33 24.73
CA MET A 1 -38.34 -2.37 23.80
C MET A 1 -36.91 -2.10 23.30
N THR A 2 -36.35 -0.91 23.52
CA THR A 2 -34.97 -0.53 23.10
C THR A 2 -33.88 -0.92 24.09
N GLU A 3 -34.21 -1.09 25.38
CA GLU A 3 -33.23 -1.39 26.43
C GLU A 3 -32.61 -2.80 26.27
N ASN A 4 -33.45 -3.83 26.06
CA ASN A 4 -32.98 -5.21 25.86
C ASN A 4 -32.09 -5.36 24.63
N ALA A 5 -32.41 -4.68 23.52
CA ALA A 5 -31.56 -4.70 22.32
C ALA A 5 -30.19 -4.06 22.56
N SER A 6 -30.13 -3.02 23.40
CA SER A 6 -28.86 -2.39 23.77
C SER A 6 -28.01 -3.28 24.67
N GLU A 7 -28.65 -4.06 25.55
CA GLU A 7 -28.02 -4.97 26.49
C GLU A 7 -27.48 -6.24 25.81
N GLU A 8 -28.28 -6.86 24.93
CA GLU A 8 -27.83 -7.97 24.08
C GLU A 8 -26.67 -7.55 23.17
N ALA A 9 -26.74 -6.34 22.58
CA ALA A 9 -25.64 -5.80 21.80
C ALA A 9 -24.40 -5.49 22.65
N ALA A 10 -24.54 -5.18 23.94
CA ALA A 10 -23.43 -4.96 24.86
C ALA A 10 -22.81 -6.27 25.33
N GLU A 11 -23.62 -7.31 25.55
CA GLU A 11 -23.16 -8.63 25.96
C GLU A 11 -22.45 -9.35 24.81
N HIS A 12 -23.01 -9.26 23.60
CA HIS A 12 -22.38 -9.82 22.40
C HIS A 12 -21.05 -9.11 22.05
N ARG A 13 -20.94 -7.80 22.35
CA ARG A 13 -19.67 -7.04 22.29
C ARG A 13 -18.59 -7.56 23.24
N ARG A 14 -18.96 -8.11 24.41
CA ARG A 14 -17.99 -8.67 25.38
C ARG A 14 -17.50 -10.05 24.97
N ALA A 15 -18.29 -10.79 24.20
CA ALA A 15 -17.97 -12.14 23.74
C ALA A 15 -16.95 -12.19 22.59
N MET A 16 -16.72 -11.07 21.89
CA MET A 16 -15.73 -11.07 20.82
C MET A 16 -14.31 -11.29 21.38
N PRO A 17 -13.61 -12.35 20.95
CA PRO A 17 -12.22 -12.53 21.29
C PRO A 17 -11.48 -11.34 20.72
N ARG A 18 -11.03 -10.46 21.62
CA ARG A 18 -10.09 -9.40 21.27
C ARG A 18 -8.94 -10.07 20.55
N PHE A 19 -8.91 -9.96 19.23
CA PHE A 19 -7.83 -10.49 18.41
C PHE A 19 -6.56 -9.86 18.97
N ARG A 20 -5.83 -10.60 19.81
CA ARG A 20 -4.69 -10.11 20.58
C ARG A 20 -3.57 -9.91 19.57
N GLY A 21 -3.63 -8.81 18.83
CA GLY A 21 -2.61 -8.42 17.85
C GLY A 21 -1.23 -8.33 18.50
N GLN A 22 -1.17 -8.16 19.82
CA GLN A 22 0.04 -8.27 20.62
C GLN A 22 0.74 -9.63 20.47
N GLY A 23 0.00 -10.75 20.40
CA GLY A 23 0.58 -12.08 20.21
C GLY A 23 1.22 -12.27 18.84
N VAL A 24 0.53 -11.82 17.78
CA VAL A 24 1.06 -11.86 16.41
C VAL A 24 2.28 -10.96 16.27
N VAL A 25 2.25 -9.76 16.86
CA VAL A 25 3.39 -8.83 16.86
C VAL A 25 4.58 -9.41 17.62
N ALA A 26 4.37 -9.98 18.81
CA ALA A 26 5.42 -10.64 19.57
C ALA A 26 6.02 -11.83 18.81
N LEU A 27 5.17 -12.64 18.15
CA LEU A 27 5.63 -13.75 17.30
C LEU A 27 6.49 -13.27 16.12
N LEU A 28 6.13 -12.16 15.47
CA LEU A 28 6.93 -11.62 14.37
C LEU A 28 8.28 -11.09 14.84
N TYR A 29 8.32 -10.40 15.99
CA TYR A 29 9.58 -9.97 16.58
C TYR A 29 10.44 -11.16 17.00
N LEU A 30 9.82 -12.20 17.56
CA LEU A 30 10.51 -13.43 17.90
C LEU A 30 11.06 -14.11 16.64
N MET A 31 10.27 -14.25 15.58
CA MET A 31 10.74 -14.77 14.29
C MET A 31 11.84 -13.90 13.69
N ALA A 32 11.79 -12.57 13.86
CA ALA A 32 12.86 -11.67 13.42
C ALA A 32 14.15 -11.88 14.18
N PHE A 33 14.04 -12.00 15.50
CA PHE A 33 15.17 -12.27 16.38
C PHE A 33 15.79 -13.64 16.06
N VAL A 34 14.96 -14.68 15.96
CA VAL A 34 15.42 -16.03 15.59
C VAL A 34 16.03 -16.04 14.20
N ALA A 35 15.42 -15.38 13.21
CA ALA A 35 15.98 -15.29 11.87
C ALA A 35 17.32 -14.53 11.87
N TRP A 36 17.43 -13.44 12.64
CA TRP A 36 18.68 -12.70 12.79
C TRP A 36 19.78 -13.58 13.39
N GLU A 37 19.51 -14.23 14.52
CA GLU A 37 20.46 -15.10 15.22
C GLU A 37 20.84 -16.33 14.37
N ALA A 38 19.86 -16.95 13.70
CA ALA A 38 20.08 -18.18 12.94
C ALA A 38 20.74 -17.95 11.58
N THR A 39 20.49 -16.81 10.92
CA THR A 39 21.02 -16.56 9.57
C THR A 39 22.23 -15.64 9.55
N ALA A 40 22.47 -14.86 10.62
CA ALA A 40 23.42 -13.77 10.62
C ALA A 40 23.26 -12.82 9.39
N MET A 41 22.03 -12.68 8.87
CA MET A 41 21.71 -11.83 7.70
C MET A 41 20.97 -10.55 8.13
N PRO A 42 21.66 -9.40 8.25
CA PRO A 42 21.03 -8.15 8.65
C PRO A 42 19.92 -7.64 7.73
N ALA A 43 19.93 -8.11 6.48
CA ALA A 43 18.90 -7.81 5.50
C ALA A 43 17.51 -8.30 5.93
N LEU A 44 17.38 -9.38 6.71
CA LEU A 44 16.08 -9.91 7.13
C LEU A 44 15.40 -9.04 8.19
N VAL A 45 16.17 -8.36 9.04
CA VAL A 45 15.61 -7.44 10.05
C VAL A 45 14.88 -6.28 9.38
N ALA A 46 15.45 -5.73 8.30
CA ALA A 46 14.79 -4.72 7.47
C ALA A 46 13.44 -5.20 6.95
N VAL A 47 13.40 -6.39 6.34
CA VAL A 47 12.19 -7.00 5.79
C VAL A 47 11.11 -7.15 6.86
N ILE A 48 11.47 -7.67 8.04
CA ILE A 48 10.48 -7.99 9.07
C ILE A 48 9.96 -6.73 9.76
N LEU A 49 10.83 -5.75 10.03
CA LEU A 49 10.41 -4.45 10.56
C LEU A 49 9.44 -3.74 9.61
N CYS A 50 9.73 -3.72 8.30
CA CYS A 50 8.84 -3.12 7.31
C CYS A 50 7.53 -3.92 7.15
N SER A 51 7.59 -5.26 7.27
CA SER A 51 6.41 -6.14 7.17
C SER A 51 5.40 -5.90 8.29
N LYS A 52 5.86 -5.53 9.49
CA LYS A 52 4.96 -5.22 10.62
C LYS A 52 3.92 -4.14 10.27
N LEU A 53 4.29 -3.16 9.46
CA LEU A 53 3.37 -2.09 9.03
C LEU A 53 2.30 -2.61 8.07
N ALA A 54 2.65 -3.57 7.20
CA ALA A 54 1.75 -4.12 6.19
C ALA A 54 0.71 -5.07 6.80
N LEU A 55 1.07 -5.79 7.87
CA LEU A 55 0.19 -6.80 8.47
C LEU A 55 -1.11 -6.23 9.04
N HIS A 56 -1.10 -5.00 9.54
CA HIS A 56 -2.34 -4.34 9.97
C HIS A 56 -3.30 -4.09 8.82
N GLU A 57 -2.77 -3.83 7.62
CA GLU A 57 -3.56 -3.68 6.40
C GLU A 57 -4.07 -5.03 5.92
N PHE A 58 -3.21 -6.06 5.92
CA PHE A 58 -3.59 -7.40 5.46
C PHE A 58 -4.67 -8.00 6.35
N ALA A 59 -4.58 -7.81 7.66
CA ALA A 59 -5.61 -8.24 8.60
C ALA A 59 -6.96 -7.52 8.36
N THR A 60 -6.94 -6.24 7.96
CA THR A 60 -8.17 -5.52 7.60
C THR A 60 -8.72 -5.97 6.26
N GLY A 61 -7.89 -6.12 5.24
CA GLY A 61 -8.32 -6.68 3.97
C GLY A 61 -8.91 -8.08 4.13
N TRP A 62 -8.28 -8.94 4.94
CA TRP A 62 -8.75 -10.31 5.19
C TRP A 62 -10.08 -10.33 5.95
N TRP A 63 -10.24 -9.44 6.92
CA TRP A 63 -11.52 -9.25 7.61
C TRP A 63 -12.63 -8.83 6.63
N LEU A 64 -12.37 -7.86 5.75
CA LEU A 64 -13.32 -7.46 4.70
C LEU A 64 -13.66 -8.61 3.75
N LEU A 65 -12.66 -9.43 3.35
CA LEU A 65 -12.90 -10.58 2.49
C LEU A 65 -13.85 -11.62 3.11
N ARG A 66 -13.80 -11.78 4.44
CA ARG A 66 -14.57 -12.80 5.17
C ARG A 66 -15.95 -12.33 5.59
N PHE A 67 -16.10 -11.05 5.93
CA PHE A 67 -17.34 -10.53 6.53
C PHE A 67 -18.19 -9.68 5.60
N ASP A 68 -17.69 -9.30 4.42
CA ASP A 68 -18.52 -8.60 3.45
C ASP A 68 -19.58 -9.54 2.85
N PRO A 69 -20.89 -9.22 2.95
CA PRO A 69 -21.97 -10.01 2.35
C PRO A 69 -21.82 -10.13 0.83
N ASP A 70 -21.24 -9.12 0.18
CA ASP A 70 -20.86 -9.19 -1.23
C ASP A 70 -19.39 -9.61 -1.35
N TRP A 71 -19.17 -10.88 -1.69
CA TRP A 71 -17.84 -11.45 -1.89
C TRP A 71 -17.00 -10.71 -2.94
N ARG A 72 -17.64 -10.06 -3.93
CA ARG A 72 -16.95 -9.31 -4.98
C ARG A 72 -16.35 -8.04 -4.40
N ARG A 73 -17.13 -7.30 -3.62
CA ARG A 73 -16.69 -6.10 -2.90
C ARG A 73 -15.62 -6.44 -1.87
N GLY A 74 -15.83 -7.48 -1.07
CA GLY A 74 -14.83 -7.97 -0.12
C GLY A 74 -13.49 -8.28 -0.77
N ARG A 75 -13.50 -8.96 -1.93
CA ARG A 75 -12.28 -9.25 -2.72
C ARG A 75 -11.60 -7.99 -3.24
N VAL A 76 -12.34 -7.04 -3.81
CA VAL A 76 -11.77 -5.77 -4.30
C VAL A 76 -11.10 -5.01 -3.15
N CYS A 77 -11.79 -4.85 -2.02
CA CYS A 77 -11.28 -4.18 -0.83
C CYS A 77 -10.04 -4.89 -0.27
N PHE A 78 -10.03 -6.23 -0.26
CA PHE A 78 -8.85 -7.02 0.12
C PHE A 78 -7.62 -6.66 -0.72
N TRP A 79 -7.75 -6.64 -2.05
CA TRP A 79 -6.63 -6.31 -2.94
C TRP A 79 -6.12 -4.88 -2.74
N PHE A 80 -7.01 -3.92 -2.48
CA PHE A 80 -6.61 -2.55 -2.16
C PHE A 80 -5.87 -2.43 -0.82
N HIS A 81 -6.31 -3.13 0.22
CA HIS A 81 -5.57 -3.17 1.49
C HIS A 81 -4.22 -3.89 1.35
N LEU A 82 -4.15 -4.97 0.57
CA LEU A 82 -2.90 -5.66 0.26
C LEU A 82 -1.93 -4.72 -0.46
N ALA A 83 -2.40 -4.02 -1.49
CA ALA A 83 -1.61 -3.01 -2.20
C ALA A 83 -1.12 -1.90 -1.25
N TRP A 84 -2.00 -1.36 -0.40
CA TRP A 84 -1.63 -0.32 0.56
C TRP A 84 -0.62 -0.76 1.61
N GLY A 85 -0.75 -1.99 2.13
CA GLY A 85 0.23 -2.57 3.05
C GLY A 85 1.60 -2.72 2.41
N LEU A 86 1.66 -3.22 1.18
CA LEU A 86 2.89 -3.35 0.40
C LEU A 86 3.51 -1.98 0.07
N TRP A 87 2.68 -0.99 -0.26
CA TRP A 87 3.13 0.39 -0.47
C TRP A 87 3.76 0.98 0.79
N LYS A 88 3.12 0.84 1.96
CA LYS A 88 3.68 1.29 3.25
C LYS A 88 4.99 0.60 3.58
N MET A 89 5.08 -0.70 3.31
CA MET A 89 6.32 -1.47 3.48
C MET A 89 7.44 -0.91 2.60
N ALA A 90 7.15 -0.60 1.35
CA ALA A 90 8.11 -0.01 0.42
C ALA A 90 8.57 1.40 0.84
N VAL A 91 7.63 2.24 1.30
CA VAL A 91 7.93 3.58 1.83
C VAL A 91 8.82 3.49 3.07
N ALA A 92 8.52 2.57 4.00
CA ALA A 92 9.34 2.37 5.19
C ALA A 92 10.76 1.88 4.85
N ALA A 93 10.89 0.94 3.91
CA ALA A 93 12.18 0.46 3.44
C ALA A 93 12.99 1.59 2.75
N THR A 94 12.32 2.44 1.98
CA THR A 94 12.92 3.61 1.32
C THR A 94 13.39 4.65 2.35
N ALA A 95 12.57 4.94 3.37
CA ALA A 95 12.96 5.84 4.46
C ALA A 95 14.19 5.31 5.22
N MET A 96 14.22 4.01 5.49
CA MET A 96 15.38 3.36 6.12
C MET A 96 16.63 3.42 5.24
N LEU A 97 16.49 3.26 3.91
CA LEU A 97 17.60 3.41 2.97
C LEU A 97 18.15 4.84 2.99
N LEU A 98 17.28 5.85 2.89
CA LEU A 98 17.68 7.26 2.92
C LEU A 98 18.34 7.63 4.25
N GLY A 99 17.77 7.19 5.37
CA GLY A 99 18.34 7.39 6.69
C GLY A 99 19.70 6.70 6.86
N GLY A 100 19.83 5.46 6.38
CA GLY A 100 21.09 4.72 6.41
C GLY A 100 22.19 5.37 5.57
N VAL A 101 21.86 5.87 4.37
CA VAL A 101 22.79 6.63 3.52
C VAL A 101 23.21 7.94 4.21
N LEU A 102 22.27 8.68 4.80
CA LEU A 102 22.58 9.90 5.53
C LEU A 102 23.54 9.64 6.71
N VAL A 103 23.25 8.61 7.52
CA VAL A 103 24.12 8.19 8.63
C VAL A 103 25.49 7.78 8.11
N ALA A 104 25.57 7.02 7.02
CA ALA A 104 26.83 6.63 6.39
C ALA A 104 27.66 7.85 5.99
N VAL A 105 27.04 8.84 5.33
CA VAL A 105 27.71 10.09 4.92
C VAL A 105 28.23 10.86 6.14
N LEU A 106 27.44 10.97 7.21
CA LEU A 106 27.86 11.65 8.44
C LEU A 106 29.02 10.94 9.11
N LEU A 107 28.97 9.61 9.25
CA LEU A 107 30.04 8.83 9.86
C LEU A 107 31.33 8.85 9.05
N ALA A 108 31.23 8.84 7.73
CA ALA A 108 32.38 8.99 6.84
C ALA A 108 33.09 10.33 7.08
N ARG A 109 32.34 11.42 7.29
CA ARG A 109 32.91 12.74 7.63
C ARG A 109 33.67 12.74 8.96
N PHE A 110 33.30 11.87 9.90
CA PHE A 110 33.99 11.71 11.19
C PHE A 110 35.08 10.62 11.19
N GLY A 111 35.46 10.08 10.03
CA GLY A 111 36.49 9.04 9.93
C GLY A 111 36.07 7.66 10.47
N ARG A 112 34.76 7.42 10.70
CA ARG A 112 34.24 6.15 11.25
C ARG A 112 33.94 5.11 10.15
N VAL A 113 34.96 4.77 9.37
CA VAL A 113 34.90 3.79 8.28
C VAL A 113 34.43 2.38 8.69
N PRO A 114 34.79 1.79 9.86
CA PRO A 114 34.40 0.41 10.18
C PRO A 114 32.88 0.23 10.33
N PHE A 115 32.14 1.28 10.68
CA PHE A 115 30.67 1.20 10.79
C PHE A 115 29.97 1.09 9.42
N LEU A 116 30.61 1.54 8.34
CA LEU A 116 30.05 1.46 6.98
C LEU A 116 29.91 0.01 6.51
N ALA A 117 30.84 -0.86 6.90
CA ALA A 117 30.79 -2.29 6.57
C ALA A 117 29.54 -2.98 7.15
N PHE A 118 29.09 -2.55 8.34
CA PHE A 118 27.88 -3.04 8.97
C PHE A 118 26.58 -2.57 8.27
N LEU A 119 26.57 -1.35 7.74
CA LEU A 119 25.39 -0.80 7.05
C LEU A 119 25.14 -1.46 5.68
N GLY A 120 26.18 -1.93 4.99
CA GLY A 120 26.08 -2.50 3.65
C GLY A 120 25.01 -3.61 3.50
N PRO A 121 25.03 -4.67 4.34
CA PRO A 121 24.00 -5.70 4.33
C PRO A 121 22.58 -5.19 4.60
N ILE A 122 22.41 -4.24 5.53
CA ILE A 122 21.10 -3.65 5.88
C ILE A 122 20.55 -2.87 4.68
N LEU A 123 21.38 -2.03 4.06
CA LEU A 123 21.00 -1.26 2.88
C LEU A 123 20.61 -2.15 1.69
N ARG A 124 21.33 -3.26 1.47
CA ARG A 124 20.94 -4.25 0.45
C ARG A 124 19.56 -4.85 0.74
N GLY A 125 19.28 -5.20 2.00
CA GLY A 125 17.96 -5.64 2.42
C GLY A 125 16.88 -4.59 2.20
N ALA A 126 17.17 -3.32 2.49
CA ALA A 126 16.28 -2.19 2.27
C ALA A 126 15.94 -2.00 0.78
N VAL A 127 16.95 -2.06 -0.11
CA VAL A 127 16.75 -1.98 -1.58
C VAL A 127 15.83 -3.09 -2.07
N LEU A 128 16.12 -4.34 -1.68
CA LEU A 128 15.31 -5.50 -2.08
C LEU A 128 13.87 -5.39 -1.56
N THR A 129 13.69 -4.97 -0.30
CA THR A 129 12.38 -4.77 0.31
C THR A 129 11.59 -3.66 -0.37
N ALA A 130 12.24 -2.53 -0.68
CA ALA A 130 11.61 -1.41 -1.38
C ALA A 130 11.20 -1.82 -2.80
N GLY A 131 12.10 -2.47 -3.55
CA GLY A 131 11.82 -2.96 -4.90
C GLY A 131 10.67 -3.97 -4.95
N ALA A 132 10.73 -4.99 -4.09
CA ALA A 132 9.65 -5.98 -3.99
C ALA A 132 8.33 -5.35 -3.53
N GLY A 133 8.37 -4.47 -2.53
CA GLY A 133 7.19 -3.77 -2.02
C GLY A 133 6.51 -2.92 -3.08
N TYR A 134 7.26 -2.09 -3.82
CA TYR A 134 6.70 -1.27 -4.90
C TYR A 134 6.21 -2.13 -6.06
N GLY A 135 6.98 -3.15 -6.49
CA GLY A 135 6.58 -4.03 -7.60
C GLY A 135 5.31 -4.84 -7.30
N LEU A 136 5.22 -5.43 -6.11
CA LEU A 136 4.04 -6.18 -5.69
C LEU A 136 2.85 -5.24 -5.42
N SER A 137 3.07 -4.07 -4.80
CA SER A 137 2.04 -3.05 -4.64
C SER A 137 1.46 -2.61 -5.98
N PHE A 138 2.32 -2.41 -6.97
CA PHE A 138 1.92 -2.05 -8.32
C PHE A 138 1.01 -3.11 -8.94
N LEU A 139 1.46 -4.38 -8.94
CA LEU A 139 0.70 -5.50 -9.50
C LEU A 139 -0.65 -5.70 -8.80
N THR A 140 -0.65 -5.67 -7.46
CA THR A 140 -1.87 -5.82 -6.67
C THR A 140 -2.84 -4.65 -6.87
N THR A 141 -2.34 -3.42 -7.08
CA THR A 141 -3.21 -2.28 -7.43
C THR A 141 -3.88 -2.48 -8.79
N TYR A 142 -3.16 -3.00 -9.79
CA TYR A 142 -3.76 -3.34 -11.07
C TYR A 142 -4.85 -4.41 -10.94
N ILE A 143 -4.58 -5.48 -10.20
CA ILE A 143 -5.59 -6.51 -9.90
C ILE A 143 -6.81 -5.89 -9.21
N ALA A 144 -6.60 -5.01 -8.23
CA ALA A 144 -7.66 -4.33 -7.51
C ALA A 144 -8.51 -3.43 -8.41
N LEU A 145 -7.87 -2.62 -9.26
CA LEU A 145 -8.55 -1.73 -10.21
C LEU A 145 -9.33 -2.51 -11.28
N SER A 146 -8.73 -3.55 -11.86
CA SER A 146 -9.41 -4.42 -12.83
C SER A 146 -10.60 -5.14 -12.19
N SER A 147 -10.44 -5.61 -10.95
CA SER A 147 -11.53 -6.24 -10.20
C SER A 147 -12.63 -5.22 -9.87
N ALA A 148 -12.28 -4.00 -9.45
CA ALA A 148 -13.26 -2.94 -9.19
C ALA A 148 -14.04 -2.57 -10.47
N TRP A 149 -13.35 -2.49 -11.60
CA TRP A 149 -13.96 -2.23 -12.90
C TRP A 149 -14.95 -3.32 -13.33
N TRP A 150 -14.56 -4.59 -13.23
CA TRP A 150 -15.43 -5.70 -13.65
C TRP A 150 -16.68 -5.87 -12.79
N HIS A 151 -16.59 -5.51 -11.51
CA HIS A 151 -17.72 -5.67 -10.58
C HIS A 151 -18.49 -4.36 -10.34
N GLY A 152 -18.05 -3.22 -10.89
CA GLY A 152 -18.68 -1.92 -10.68
C GLY A 152 -18.62 -1.42 -9.23
N VAL A 153 -17.64 -1.89 -8.45
CA VAL A 153 -17.51 -1.59 -7.01
C VAL A 153 -16.68 -0.33 -6.81
N ARG A 154 -17.22 0.61 -6.01
CA ARG A 154 -16.45 1.75 -5.49
C ARG A 154 -15.72 1.35 -4.23
N VAL A 155 -14.51 1.87 -4.05
CA VAL A 155 -13.61 1.46 -2.98
C VAL A 155 -13.34 2.59 -2.02
N TRP A 156 -13.43 2.25 -0.74
CA TRP A 156 -12.96 3.05 0.37
C TRP A 156 -11.76 2.37 1.03
N LEU A 157 -10.71 3.15 1.30
CA LEU A 157 -9.54 2.69 2.05
C LEU A 157 -9.24 3.73 3.14
N GLY A 158 -9.57 3.44 4.40
CA GLY A 158 -9.48 4.43 5.46
C GLY A 158 -9.38 3.86 6.87
N SER A 159 -9.15 4.75 7.85
CA SER A 159 -9.06 4.39 9.27
C SER A 159 -10.36 3.80 9.83
N ALA A 160 -11.51 4.17 9.26
CA ALA A 160 -12.82 3.65 9.64
C ALA A 160 -12.88 2.12 9.58
N GLN A 161 -12.38 1.48 8.51
CA GLN A 161 -12.34 0.02 8.38
C GLN A 161 -11.48 -0.63 9.46
N HIS A 162 -10.35 -0.01 9.84
CA HIS A 162 -9.51 -0.53 10.92
C HIS A 162 -10.20 -0.43 12.28
N ARG A 163 -10.95 0.65 12.54
CA ARG A 163 -11.73 0.82 13.77
C ARG A 163 -12.86 -0.21 13.82
N SER A 164 -13.67 -0.29 12.77
CA SER A 164 -14.76 -1.26 12.67
C SER A 164 -14.28 -2.71 12.82
N ARG A 165 -13.13 -3.08 12.24
CA ARG A 165 -12.52 -4.40 12.50
C ARG A 165 -12.14 -4.60 13.96
N ARG A 166 -11.51 -3.61 14.60
CA ARG A 166 -11.06 -3.71 16.00
C ARG A 166 -12.24 -3.81 16.97
N GLU A 167 -13.34 -3.17 16.61
CA GLU A 167 -14.57 -3.13 17.39
C GLU A 167 -15.57 -4.24 16.99
N GLY A 168 -15.30 -4.93 15.88
CA GLY A 168 -16.12 -6.02 15.35
C GLY A 168 -17.48 -5.58 14.80
N PHE A 169 -17.58 -4.36 14.31
CA PHE A 169 -18.80 -3.83 13.72
C PHE A 169 -18.82 -4.01 12.20
N TRP A 170 -19.97 -4.43 11.69
CA TRP A 170 -20.29 -4.45 10.28
C TRP A 170 -21.61 -3.69 10.03
N PRO A 171 -21.72 -2.90 8.93
CA PRO A 171 -20.66 -2.51 7.99
C PRO A 171 -19.65 -1.52 8.61
N PRO A 172 -18.49 -1.28 7.96
CA PRO A 172 -17.57 -0.22 8.37
C PRO A 172 -18.26 1.15 8.40
N ARG A 173 -18.09 1.91 9.48
CA ARG A 173 -18.72 3.23 9.66
C ARG A 173 -17.76 4.28 10.21
N GLY A 174 -18.13 5.54 9.99
CA GLY A 174 -17.50 6.70 10.59
C GLY A 174 -16.59 7.47 9.63
N ASP A 175 -16.15 8.63 10.10
CA ASP A 175 -15.46 9.60 9.26
C ASP A 175 -13.99 9.27 9.01
N GLY A 176 -13.50 9.70 7.85
CA GLY A 176 -12.09 9.60 7.48
C GLY A 176 -11.83 10.09 6.07
N SER A 177 -10.56 10.11 5.67
CA SER A 177 -10.17 10.36 4.29
C SER A 177 -9.92 9.05 3.55
N ASN A 178 -10.47 8.93 2.35
CA ASN A 178 -10.18 7.82 1.46
C ASN A 178 -8.73 7.92 0.96
N ARG A 179 -7.93 6.90 1.26
CA ARG A 179 -6.52 6.78 0.84
C ARG A 179 -6.36 5.94 -0.44
N ALA A 180 -7.40 5.30 -0.95
CA ALA A 180 -7.34 4.52 -2.18
C ALA A 180 -6.85 5.34 -3.39
N PRO A 181 -7.25 6.61 -3.57
CA PRO A 181 -6.72 7.46 -4.65
C PRO A 181 -5.20 7.63 -4.59
N MET A 182 -4.61 7.67 -3.39
CA MET A 182 -3.15 7.81 -3.24
C MET A 182 -2.41 6.61 -3.83
N VAL A 183 -2.91 5.39 -3.58
CA VAL A 183 -2.33 4.16 -4.14
C VAL A 183 -2.49 4.11 -5.66
N GLY A 184 -3.69 4.47 -6.16
CA GLY A 184 -3.95 4.58 -7.59
C GLY A 184 -3.03 5.57 -8.29
N LEU A 185 -2.82 6.75 -7.69
CA LEU A 185 -1.91 7.77 -8.22
C LEU A 185 -0.47 7.28 -8.28
N THR A 186 0.03 6.67 -7.20
CA THR A 186 1.40 6.13 -7.18
C THR A 186 1.61 5.05 -8.22
N THR A 187 0.62 4.17 -8.41
CA THR A 187 0.66 3.13 -9.45
C THR A 187 0.69 3.75 -10.84
N LEU A 188 -0.15 4.75 -11.11
CA LEU A 188 -0.17 5.46 -12.39
C LEU A 188 1.17 6.15 -12.70
N ILE A 189 1.78 6.81 -11.71
CA ILE A 189 3.11 7.42 -11.83
C ILE A 189 4.15 6.35 -12.16
N LEU A 190 4.15 5.22 -11.45
CA LEU A 190 5.08 4.11 -11.69
C LEU A 190 4.88 3.49 -13.09
N THR A 191 3.65 3.33 -13.55
CA THR A 191 3.35 2.80 -14.90
C THR A 191 3.96 3.68 -15.96
N LEU A 192 3.78 5.00 -15.82
CA LEU A 192 4.26 5.94 -16.81
C LEU A 192 5.74 6.18 -16.72
N TYR A 193 6.34 6.07 -15.54
CA TYR A 193 7.78 6.00 -15.44
C TYR A 193 8.31 4.76 -16.17
N ALA A 194 7.71 3.59 -15.97
CA ALA A 194 8.13 2.35 -16.63
C ALA A 194 7.94 2.41 -18.17
N VAL A 195 6.75 2.81 -18.62
CA VAL A 195 6.41 2.93 -20.05
C VAL A 195 7.17 4.08 -20.70
N GLY A 196 7.27 5.22 -20.01
CA GLY A 196 7.95 6.42 -20.48
C GLY A 196 9.46 6.24 -20.54
N ALA A 197 10.10 5.70 -19.51
CA ALA A 197 11.53 5.40 -19.53
C ALA A 197 11.85 4.32 -20.56
N GLY A 198 11.06 3.25 -20.63
CA GLY A 198 11.22 2.21 -21.65
C GLY A 198 11.00 2.72 -23.07
N GLY A 199 9.98 3.56 -23.26
CA GLY A 199 9.67 4.22 -24.54
C GLY A 199 10.75 5.21 -24.96
N LEU A 200 11.26 6.03 -24.05
CA LEU A 200 12.36 6.96 -24.32
C LEU A 200 13.66 6.22 -24.62
N ALA A 201 13.95 5.12 -23.91
CA ALA A 201 15.12 4.31 -24.18
C ALA A 201 15.06 3.66 -25.57
N THR A 202 13.93 3.04 -25.92
CA THR A 202 13.75 2.41 -27.24
C THR A 202 13.74 3.45 -28.36
N LEU A 203 13.04 4.57 -28.18
CA LEU A 203 13.04 5.68 -29.12
C LEU A 203 14.45 6.26 -29.31
N GLY A 204 15.19 6.46 -28.22
CA GLY A 204 16.58 6.90 -28.24
C GLY A 204 17.46 5.98 -29.06
N MET A 205 17.35 4.65 -28.89
CA MET A 205 18.13 3.70 -29.68
C MET A 205 17.80 3.74 -31.18
N VAL A 206 16.53 3.96 -31.54
CA VAL A 206 16.07 4.01 -32.95
C VAL A 206 16.40 5.36 -33.60
N ILE A 207 16.29 6.45 -32.86
CA ILE A 207 16.37 7.82 -33.36
C ILE A 207 17.78 8.39 -33.25
N ALA A 208 18.57 8.04 -32.22
CA ALA A 208 19.91 8.62 -32.01
C ALA A 208 20.83 8.60 -33.25
N PRO A 209 20.86 7.54 -34.09
CA PRO A 209 21.68 7.55 -35.31
C PRO A 209 21.25 8.62 -36.31
N ARG A 210 19.96 8.94 -36.38
CA ARG A 210 19.40 9.94 -37.31
C ARG A 210 19.60 11.37 -36.82
N PHE A 211 19.92 11.55 -35.55
CA PHE A 211 20.00 12.85 -34.89
C PHE A 211 21.41 13.16 -34.36
N ALA A 212 22.42 12.35 -34.71
CA ALA A 212 23.81 12.56 -34.28
C ALA A 212 24.39 13.94 -34.66
N GLY A 213 23.78 14.64 -35.64
CA GLY A 213 24.16 16.01 -36.03
C GLY A 213 23.29 17.13 -35.42
N LEU A 214 22.19 16.80 -34.73
CA LEU A 214 21.35 17.79 -34.04
C LEU A 214 21.89 17.96 -32.62
N GLY A 215 22.27 19.18 -32.25
CA GLY A 215 22.80 19.48 -30.92
C GLY A 215 21.86 19.09 -29.78
N ALA A 216 22.31 19.20 -28.53
CA ALA A 216 21.54 18.76 -27.36
C ALA A 216 20.18 19.47 -27.16
N GLY A 217 20.00 20.66 -27.73
CA GLY A 217 18.80 21.49 -27.57
C GLY A 217 17.49 20.84 -28.03
N PRO A 218 17.34 20.44 -29.31
CA PRO A 218 16.16 19.76 -29.80
C PRO A 218 15.78 18.49 -29.03
N VAL A 219 16.77 17.67 -28.63
CA VAL A 219 16.53 16.44 -27.86
C VAL A 219 15.96 16.77 -26.48
N ALA A 220 16.52 17.77 -25.80
CA ALA A 220 16.01 18.23 -24.51
C ALA A 220 14.58 18.81 -24.64
N ALA A 221 14.30 19.58 -25.68
CA ALA A 221 12.97 20.16 -25.93
C ALA A 221 11.90 19.08 -26.17
N LEU A 222 12.20 18.08 -27.01
CA LEU A 222 11.29 16.95 -27.27
C LEU A 222 11.06 16.11 -26.01
N THR A 223 12.11 15.88 -25.23
CA THR A 223 12.00 15.15 -23.94
C THR A 223 11.12 15.92 -22.96
N GLY A 224 11.34 17.24 -22.83
CA GLY A 224 10.52 18.11 -21.99
C GLY A 224 9.05 18.13 -22.41
N ALA A 225 8.76 18.26 -23.70
CA ALA A 225 7.40 18.21 -24.24
C ALA A 225 6.73 16.85 -23.95
N GLY A 226 7.46 15.74 -24.14
CA GLY A 226 6.97 14.39 -23.83
C GLY A 226 6.61 14.21 -22.36
N LEU A 227 7.45 14.73 -21.44
CA LEU A 227 7.17 14.70 -20.01
C LEU A 227 5.92 15.50 -19.65
N LEU A 228 5.75 16.70 -20.20
CA LEU A 228 4.56 17.53 -19.97
C LEU A 228 3.28 16.87 -20.51
N CYS A 229 3.32 16.32 -21.72
CA CYS A 229 2.20 15.56 -22.28
C CYS A 229 1.85 14.35 -21.42
N SER A 230 2.86 13.62 -20.90
CA SER A 230 2.63 12.48 -20.01
C SER A 230 1.94 12.90 -18.71
N LEU A 231 2.33 14.04 -18.12
CA LEU A 231 1.71 14.59 -16.91
C LEU A 231 0.25 14.97 -17.14
N PHE A 232 -0.05 15.57 -18.29
CA PHE A 232 -1.43 15.89 -18.66
C PHE A 232 -2.30 14.62 -18.76
N VAL A 233 -1.79 13.60 -19.45
CA VAL A 233 -2.44 12.29 -19.55
C VAL A 233 -2.64 11.65 -18.16
N ILE A 234 -1.66 11.76 -17.25
CA ILE A 234 -1.78 11.30 -15.85
C ILE A 234 -3.00 11.91 -15.19
N ILE A 235 -3.07 13.24 -15.20
CA ILE A 235 -4.08 13.97 -14.47
C ILE A 235 -5.47 13.59 -14.98
N HIS A 236 -5.65 13.48 -16.30
CA HIS A 236 -6.92 13.08 -16.90
C HIS A 236 -7.30 11.63 -16.60
N LEU A 237 -6.38 10.68 -16.77
CA LEU A 237 -6.62 9.27 -16.46
C LEU A 237 -6.94 9.10 -14.97
N PHE A 238 -6.19 9.78 -14.10
CA PHE A 238 -6.40 9.73 -12.66
C PHE A 238 -7.75 10.33 -12.25
N GLN A 239 -8.13 11.50 -12.77
CA GLN A 239 -9.42 12.12 -12.48
C GLN A 239 -10.59 11.24 -12.95
N SER A 240 -10.47 10.64 -14.13
CA SER A 240 -11.47 9.71 -14.66
C SER A 240 -11.58 8.46 -13.80
N ALA A 241 -10.45 7.85 -13.44
CA ALA A 241 -10.39 6.72 -12.52
C ALA A 241 -10.97 7.08 -11.13
N ASN A 242 -10.65 8.27 -10.62
CA ASN A 242 -11.07 8.71 -9.30
C ASN A 242 -12.58 8.81 -9.17
N ARG A 243 -13.23 9.42 -10.18
CA ARG A 243 -14.70 9.52 -10.22
C ARG A 243 -15.39 8.16 -10.33
N ARG A 244 -14.73 7.17 -10.93
CA ARG A 244 -15.34 5.86 -11.21
C ARG A 244 -15.11 4.84 -10.09
N PHE A 245 -13.91 4.79 -9.52
CA PHE A 245 -13.50 3.71 -8.63
C PHE A 245 -13.44 4.10 -7.15
N PHE A 246 -13.24 5.37 -6.82
CA PHE A 246 -13.01 5.78 -5.44
C PHE A 246 -14.26 6.44 -4.87
N ALA A 247 -14.70 5.91 -3.73
CA ALA A 247 -15.81 6.43 -2.97
C ALA A 247 -15.44 7.78 -2.33
N GLU A 248 -16.34 8.78 -2.38
CA GLU A 248 -16.14 10.08 -1.72
C GLU A 248 -16.49 10.00 -0.24
N LYS A 249 -17.45 9.13 0.10
CA LYS A 249 -17.81 8.79 1.47
C LYS A 249 -17.86 7.29 1.66
N ILE A 250 -17.79 6.83 2.91
CA ILE A 250 -17.77 5.40 3.21
C ILE A 250 -19.07 4.72 2.79
N GLU A 251 -20.21 5.42 2.87
CA GLU A 251 -21.54 4.93 2.51
C GLU A 251 -21.66 4.62 1.02
N ASP A 252 -20.89 5.31 0.14
CA ASP A 252 -20.88 5.02 -1.30
C ASP A 252 -20.32 3.62 -1.61
N CYS A 253 -19.57 3.02 -0.68
CA CYS A 253 -19.01 1.68 -0.81
C CYS A 253 -19.96 0.59 -0.28
N TRP A 254 -20.85 0.93 0.66
CA TRP A 254 -21.86 0.03 1.25
C TRP A 254 -23.27 0.68 1.25
N PRO A 255 -23.91 0.87 0.07
CA PRO A 255 -25.16 1.63 -0.03
C PRO A 255 -26.41 0.87 0.46
N ASP A 256 -26.38 -0.47 0.43
CA ASP A 256 -27.57 -1.31 0.62
C ASP A 256 -27.87 -1.69 2.08
N GLU A 257 -27.08 -1.20 3.04
CA GLU A 257 -27.22 -1.58 4.45
C GLU A 257 -27.89 -0.44 5.24
N PRO A 258 -29.14 -0.60 5.70
CA PRO A 258 -29.81 0.44 6.47
C PRO A 258 -29.00 0.78 7.72
N ALA A 259 -28.96 2.05 8.10
CA ALA A 259 -28.19 2.52 9.25
C ALA A 259 -28.54 1.78 10.56
N GLU A 260 -29.71 1.15 10.63
CA GLU A 260 -30.19 0.38 11.79
C GLU A 260 -29.75 -1.10 11.82
N SER A 261 -29.29 -1.70 10.71
CA SER A 261 -28.85 -3.10 10.68
C SER A 261 -27.38 -3.25 11.08
N VAL A 262 -27.02 -2.87 12.31
CA VAL A 262 -25.69 -3.19 12.85
C VAL A 262 -25.70 -4.65 13.31
N ALA A 263 -25.26 -5.55 12.44
CA ALA A 263 -25.04 -6.94 12.83
C ALA A 263 -23.74 -7.06 13.63
N VAL A 264 -23.84 -7.60 14.85
CA VAL A 264 -22.67 -8.00 15.63
C VAL A 264 -22.18 -9.34 15.07
N ILE A 265 -20.96 -9.37 14.56
CA ILE A 265 -20.39 -10.57 13.95
C ILE A 265 -20.12 -11.63 15.04
N PRO A 266 -20.61 -12.88 14.89
CA PRO A 266 -20.33 -13.95 15.84
C PRO A 266 -18.86 -14.36 15.79
N SER A 267 -18.25 -14.58 16.96
CA SER A 267 -16.86 -15.00 17.10
C SER A 267 -16.65 -16.44 16.62
N SER A 268 -15.93 -16.62 15.52
CA SER A 268 -15.43 -17.92 15.04
C SER A 268 -14.02 -18.20 15.50
#